data_AF-A0ABD1TYM7-F1
#
_entry.id   AF-A0ABD1TYM7-F1
#
_cell.length_a   1.000
_cell.length_b   1.000
_cell.length_c   1.000
_cell.angle_alpha   90.00
_cell.angle_beta   90.00
_cell.angle_gamma   90.00
#
_symmetry.space_group_name_H-M   'P 1'
#
loop_
_entity.id
_entity.type
_entity.pdbx_description
1 polymer ?
#
loop_
_entity_poly.entity_id
_entity_poly.type
_entity_poly.pdbx_seq_one_letter_code
_entity_poly.pdbx_strand_id
1 'polypeptide(L)'
;MEAVGSCLTNKYSEGLPGKRRALAAFSLDANKWGVNVQPLSGSPANFEVYTAILNPRDRIMGFDLPHGGHLSHGFVTPKRRVSGTSIYFESMPYRLDESTGLMDFDMLERTANLFRPKLVDFLSRGPRGGMIFFRKYPVLGIDLESAINNAVFPGLQGGPHNHTISGLAICLKNAKSPEYKTCQNKVVSNCRALASRLMELGYKLVSGGIDNHLVLVDLRPLGIDGATVEKIIDMASITLNKNSVPGDKSALMPGGILIGSSPAMTFRGFGEDEFVSVADFYSRGCANYTRS
;
A
#
# COMPACT_ATOMS: atom_id res chain seq x y z
N MET A 1 -8.78 11.14 16.51
CA MET A 1 -8.94 12.48 15.89
C MET A 1 -8.61 13.59 16.88
N GLU A 2 -9.08 13.51 18.13
CA GLU A 2 -8.81 14.50 19.19
C GLU A 2 -7.33 14.88 19.35
N ALA A 3 -6.41 13.91 19.37
CA ALA A 3 -4.97 14.20 19.49
C ALA A 3 -4.40 14.98 18.29
N VAL A 4 -4.95 14.78 17.09
CA VAL A 4 -4.51 15.48 15.87
C VAL A 4 -4.97 16.94 15.88
N GLY A 5 -6.14 17.23 16.47
CA GLY A 5 -6.66 18.59 16.66
C GLY A 5 -6.17 19.29 17.93
N SER A 6 -5.15 18.76 18.60
CA SER A 6 -4.67 19.30 19.87
C SER A 6 -3.67 20.46 19.70
N CYS A 7 -3.38 21.17 20.79
CA CYS A 7 -2.40 22.26 20.84
C CYS A 7 -0.95 21.82 20.48
N LEU A 8 -0.69 20.52 20.33
CA LEU A 8 0.61 20.00 19.91
C LEU A 8 1.02 20.47 18.51
N THR A 9 0.08 20.94 17.69
CA THR A 9 0.39 21.58 16.40
C THR A 9 1.20 22.88 16.56
N ASN A 10 1.08 23.56 17.71
CA ASN A 10 1.77 24.83 17.97
C ASN A 10 3.25 24.64 18.35
N LYS A 11 3.70 23.40 18.58
CA LYS A 11 5.05 23.13 19.06
C LYS A 11 5.98 22.82 17.89
N TYR A 12 6.97 23.69 17.69
CA TYR A 12 8.17 23.40 16.90
C TYR A 12 9.16 22.61 17.75
N SER A 13 9.57 21.43 17.30
CA SER A 13 10.52 20.56 18.02
C SER A 13 11.38 19.73 17.08
N GLU A 14 12.34 20.39 16.44
CA GLU A 14 13.35 19.71 15.63
C GLU A 14 14.16 18.70 16.47
N GLY A 15 14.60 17.61 15.85
CA GLY A 15 15.30 16.51 16.52
C GLY A 15 14.46 15.22 16.61
N LEU A 16 14.92 14.23 17.39
CA LEU A 16 14.37 12.87 17.38
C LEU A 16 13.39 12.60 18.57
N PRO A 17 12.14 12.19 18.32
CA PRO A 17 11.19 11.80 19.37
C PRO A 17 11.43 10.38 19.91
N GLY A 18 10.79 10.05 21.04
CA GLY A 18 10.90 8.74 21.70
C GLY A 18 10.34 7.57 20.87
N LYS A 19 11.07 6.45 20.84
CA LYS A 19 10.87 5.32 19.89
C LYS A 19 10.06 4.10 20.42
N ARG A 20 9.65 4.09 21.69
CA ARG A 20 9.27 2.84 22.40
C ARG A 20 7.93 2.20 21.96
N ARG A 21 6.90 2.98 21.62
CA ARG A 21 5.55 2.43 21.37
C ARG A 21 5.42 1.72 20.01
N ALA A 22 6.09 2.22 18.98
CA ALA A 22 6.05 1.62 17.65
C ALA A 22 6.71 0.23 17.63
N LEU A 23 7.90 0.08 18.21
CA LEU A 23 8.59 -1.21 18.30
C LEU A 23 7.75 -2.26 19.03
N ALA A 24 7.07 -1.87 20.11
CA ALA A 24 6.22 -2.77 20.88
C ALA A 24 4.99 -3.25 20.10
N ALA A 25 4.41 -2.43 19.22
CA ALA A 25 3.24 -2.79 18.41
C ALA A 25 3.56 -3.88 17.37
N PHE A 26 4.79 -3.89 16.85
CA PHE A 26 5.28 -4.88 15.89
C PHE A 26 6.09 -6.00 16.55
N SER A 27 6.11 -6.09 17.88
CA SER A 27 6.87 -7.09 18.64
C SER A 27 8.37 -7.13 18.28
N LEU A 28 8.95 -5.96 18.02
CA LEU A 28 10.35 -5.82 17.61
C LEU A 28 11.26 -5.58 18.81
N ASP A 29 12.40 -6.29 18.84
CA ASP A 29 13.46 -6.09 19.82
C ASP A 29 14.16 -4.73 19.60
N ALA A 30 14.10 -3.85 20.60
CA ALA A 30 14.66 -2.51 20.54
C ALA A 30 16.19 -2.47 20.47
N ASN A 31 16.87 -3.58 20.76
CA ASN A 31 18.32 -3.70 20.56
C ASN A 31 18.68 -3.98 19.09
N LYS A 32 17.75 -4.59 18.34
CA LYS A 32 17.96 -4.97 16.94
C LYS A 32 17.29 -4.03 15.95
N TRP A 33 16.26 -3.30 16.38
CA TRP A 33 15.45 -2.44 15.54
C TRP A 33 15.39 -1.01 16.07
N GLY A 34 15.46 -0.07 15.15
CA GLY A 34 15.09 1.32 15.36
C GLY A 34 13.86 1.69 14.53
N VAL A 35 13.29 2.84 14.83
CA VAL A 35 12.15 3.40 14.12
C VAL A 35 12.24 4.91 14.07
N ASN A 36 11.93 5.48 12.90
CA ASN A 36 11.67 6.91 12.72
C ASN A 36 10.16 7.11 12.44
N VAL A 37 9.52 7.98 13.21
CA VAL A 37 8.06 8.24 13.17
C VAL A 37 7.72 9.65 12.66
N GLN A 38 8.72 10.38 12.17
CA GLN A 38 8.56 11.72 11.62
C GLN A 38 8.15 11.80 10.14
N PRO A 39 8.32 10.78 9.29
CA PRO A 39 7.92 10.89 7.90
C PRO A 39 6.45 11.28 7.77
N LEU A 40 6.20 12.36 7.02
CA LEU A 40 4.86 12.96 6.92
C LEU A 40 3.82 12.02 6.31
N SER A 41 4.24 11.11 5.43
CA SER A 41 3.39 10.12 4.77
C SER A 41 4.24 8.97 4.19
N GLY A 42 3.60 7.99 3.57
CA GLY A 42 4.29 6.83 2.96
C GLY A 42 5.22 7.19 1.80
N SER A 43 4.79 8.08 0.87
CA SER A 43 5.63 8.46 -0.27
C SER A 43 6.92 9.20 0.13
N PRO A 44 6.88 10.21 1.03
CA PRO A 44 8.09 10.81 1.60
C PRO A 44 8.95 9.80 2.35
N ALA A 45 8.35 8.90 3.15
CA ALA A 45 9.10 7.89 3.90
C ALA A 45 9.95 7.00 2.98
N ASN A 46 9.39 6.56 1.85
CA ASN A 46 10.13 5.78 0.85
C ASN A 46 11.26 6.60 0.21
N PHE A 47 10.99 7.86 -0.13
CA PHE A 47 11.99 8.73 -0.74
C PHE A 47 13.13 9.08 0.22
N GLU A 48 12.84 9.24 1.51
CA GLU A 48 13.82 9.43 2.59
C GLU A 48 14.71 8.19 2.76
N VAL A 49 14.13 6.99 2.70
CA VAL A 49 14.90 5.73 2.71
C VAL A 49 15.83 5.67 1.51
N TYR A 50 15.35 5.96 0.30
CA TYR A 50 16.20 5.95 -0.88
C TYR A 50 17.33 6.98 -0.75
N THR A 51 17.03 8.19 -0.29
CA THR A 51 18.05 9.25 -0.10
C THR A 51 19.08 8.87 0.96
N ALA A 52 18.71 8.08 1.97
CA ALA A 52 19.61 7.64 3.02
C ALA A 52 20.66 6.61 2.54
N ILE A 53 20.31 5.73 1.60
CA ILE A 53 21.12 4.56 1.23
C ILE A 53 21.58 4.55 -0.22
N LEU A 54 20.94 5.34 -1.08
CA LEU A 54 21.24 5.44 -2.50
C LEU A 54 21.77 6.83 -2.83
N ASN A 55 22.71 6.88 -3.76
CA ASN A 55 23.14 8.13 -4.39
C ASN A 55 22.20 8.46 -5.56
N PRO A 56 22.15 9.73 -6.01
CA PRO A 56 21.45 10.10 -7.22
C PRO A 56 21.88 9.21 -8.41
N ARG A 57 20.90 8.77 -9.21
CA ARG A 57 21.05 7.82 -10.33
C ARG A 57 21.44 6.39 -9.97
N ASP A 58 21.54 6.05 -8.68
CA ASP A 58 21.63 4.64 -8.30
C ASP A 58 20.36 3.88 -8.72
N ARG A 59 20.52 2.57 -8.88
CA ARG A 59 19.52 1.69 -9.46
C ARG A 59 18.59 1.14 -8.40
N ILE A 60 17.28 1.26 -8.63
CA ILE A 60 16.22 0.71 -7.79
C ILE A 60 15.32 -0.20 -8.63
N MET A 61 14.89 -1.32 -8.05
CA MET A 61 13.82 -2.13 -8.61
C MET A 61 12.58 -2.05 -7.75
N GLY A 62 11.44 -1.76 -8.36
CA GLY A 62 10.16 -1.63 -7.68
C GLY A 62 9.06 -2.40 -8.40
N PHE A 63 7.97 -2.70 -7.71
CA PHE A 63 6.86 -3.41 -8.34
C PHE A 63 6.14 -2.53 -9.37
N ASP A 64 5.85 -3.08 -10.55
CA ASP A 64 5.27 -2.32 -11.66
C ASP A 64 3.88 -1.76 -11.29
N LEU A 65 3.62 -0.50 -11.65
CA LEU A 65 2.40 0.20 -11.25
C LEU A 65 1.12 -0.48 -11.77
N PRO A 66 1.01 -0.89 -13.05
CA PRO A 66 -0.17 -1.59 -13.56
C PRO A 66 -0.35 -3.00 -12.99
N HIS A 67 0.70 -3.57 -12.40
CA HIS A 67 0.68 -4.91 -11.79
C HIS A 67 0.38 -4.84 -10.28
N GLY A 68 0.09 -3.66 -9.72
CA GLY A 68 -0.26 -3.49 -8.30
C GLY A 68 0.76 -2.71 -7.48
N GLY A 69 1.82 -2.22 -8.12
CA GLY A 69 2.83 -1.33 -7.52
C GLY A 69 2.28 -0.01 -7.01
N HIS A 70 3.20 0.85 -6.56
CA HIS A 70 2.89 2.20 -6.08
C HIS A 70 3.83 3.21 -6.71
N LEU A 71 3.34 4.44 -6.94
CA LEU A 71 4.09 5.49 -7.62
C LEU A 71 5.44 5.78 -6.94
N SER A 72 5.53 5.68 -5.62
CA SER A 72 6.77 5.93 -4.89
C SER A 72 7.89 4.95 -5.21
N HIS A 73 7.62 3.76 -5.76
CA HIS A 73 8.66 2.76 -6.06
C HIS A 73 9.33 3.01 -7.42
N GLY A 74 8.87 4.03 -8.15
CA GLY A 74 9.31 4.37 -9.49
C GLY A 74 8.23 4.06 -10.52
N PHE A 75 7.97 5.03 -11.38
CA PHE A 75 7.06 4.86 -12.52
C PHE A 75 7.53 5.71 -13.70
N VAL A 76 7.79 5.03 -14.81
CA VAL A 76 8.25 5.61 -16.07
C VAL A 76 7.31 5.15 -17.18
N THR A 77 6.89 6.09 -18.01
CA THR A 77 6.17 5.83 -19.26
C THR A 77 7.13 6.02 -20.43
N PRO A 78 6.82 5.50 -21.64
CA PRO A 78 7.68 5.70 -22.81
C PRO A 78 8.01 7.17 -23.13
N LYS A 79 7.15 8.10 -22.71
CA LYS A 79 7.30 9.53 -22.98
C LYS A 79 7.91 10.34 -21.83
N ARG A 80 7.77 9.88 -20.58
CA ARG A 80 8.21 10.64 -19.40
C ARG A 80 8.40 9.78 -18.15
N ARG A 81 9.34 10.21 -17.30
CA ARG A 81 9.46 9.78 -15.90
C ARG A 81 8.36 10.48 -15.10
N VAL A 82 7.47 9.71 -14.47
CA VAL A 82 6.27 10.24 -13.80
C VAL A 82 6.49 10.39 -12.30
N SER A 83 7.14 9.42 -11.67
CA SER A 83 7.44 9.44 -10.24
C SER A 83 8.69 10.26 -9.93
N GLY A 84 8.69 10.97 -8.79
CA GLY A 84 9.88 11.61 -8.24
C GLY A 84 11.04 10.62 -8.09
N THR A 85 10.74 9.38 -7.64
CA THR A 85 11.76 8.32 -7.52
C THR A 85 12.44 8.04 -8.85
N SER A 86 11.69 7.96 -9.95
CA SER A 86 12.27 7.71 -11.28
C SER A 86 13.00 8.92 -11.87
N ILE A 87 12.76 10.13 -11.34
CA ILE A 87 13.48 11.34 -11.76
C ILE A 87 14.86 11.38 -11.11
N TYR A 88 14.95 11.02 -9.83
CA TYR A 88 16.19 11.08 -9.04
C TYR A 88 17.02 9.79 -9.11
N PHE A 89 16.38 8.63 -9.27
CA PHE A 89 16.99 7.31 -9.31
C PHE A 89 16.66 6.58 -10.62
N GLU A 90 17.50 5.62 -11.00
CA GLU A 90 17.23 4.76 -12.16
C GLU A 90 16.36 3.58 -11.75
N SER A 91 15.06 3.64 -12.04
CA SER A 91 14.09 2.62 -11.64
C SER A 91 13.81 1.62 -12.76
N MET A 92 13.81 0.31 -12.44
CA MET A 92 13.32 -0.74 -13.34
C MET A 92 12.21 -1.55 -12.66
N PRO A 93 11.05 -1.76 -13.30
CA PRO A 93 9.97 -2.51 -12.69
C PRO A 93 10.22 -4.02 -12.71
N TYR A 94 9.72 -4.73 -11.71
CA TYR A 94 9.46 -6.16 -11.79
C TYR A 94 7.94 -6.43 -11.80
N ARG A 95 7.52 -7.56 -12.36
CA ARG A 95 6.13 -7.82 -12.74
C ARG A 95 5.56 -9.09 -12.10
N LEU A 96 4.25 -9.24 -12.27
CA LEU A 96 3.54 -10.49 -12.03
C LEU A 96 3.73 -11.43 -13.23
N ASP A 97 3.69 -12.73 -12.97
CA ASP A 97 3.36 -13.72 -13.97
C ASP A 97 1.85 -13.58 -14.30
N GLU A 98 1.54 -13.24 -15.54
CA GLU A 98 0.16 -12.98 -15.98
C GLU A 98 -0.72 -14.23 -15.98
N SER A 99 -0.11 -15.43 -16.02
CA SER A 99 -0.85 -16.70 -16.02
C SER A 99 -1.37 -17.06 -14.62
N THR A 100 -0.55 -16.81 -13.59
CA THR A 100 -0.89 -17.10 -12.19
C THR A 100 -1.43 -15.89 -11.46
N GLY A 101 -1.12 -14.67 -11.91
CA GLY A 101 -1.40 -13.43 -11.19
C GLY A 101 -0.53 -13.24 -9.94
N LEU A 102 0.54 -14.02 -9.80
CA LEU A 102 1.49 -13.98 -8.68
C LEU A 102 2.80 -13.31 -9.09
N MET A 103 3.61 -12.92 -8.11
CA MET A 103 4.90 -12.27 -8.37
C MET A 103 5.87 -13.26 -9.03
N ASP A 104 6.45 -12.86 -10.16
CA ASP A 104 7.42 -13.67 -10.90
C ASP A 104 8.83 -13.49 -10.28
N PHE A 105 9.12 -14.30 -9.26
CA PHE A 105 10.41 -14.26 -8.55
C PHE A 105 11.57 -14.72 -9.42
N ASP A 106 11.35 -15.65 -10.35
CA ASP A 106 12.39 -16.17 -11.24
C ASP A 106 12.84 -15.08 -12.23
N MET A 107 11.89 -14.34 -12.81
CA MET A 107 12.19 -13.20 -13.65
C MET A 107 12.79 -12.05 -12.85
N LEU A 108 12.30 -11.80 -11.63
CA LEU A 108 12.90 -10.81 -10.73
C LEU A 108 14.37 -11.12 -10.47
N GLU A 109 14.73 -12.36 -10.17
CA GLU A 109 16.13 -12.76 -9.93
C GLU A 109 16.99 -12.56 -11.19
N ARG A 110 16.53 -13.03 -12.35
CA ARG A 110 17.24 -12.88 -13.63
C ARG A 110 17.47 -11.41 -13.97
N THR A 111 16.44 -10.59 -13.85
CA THR A 111 16.50 -9.15 -14.18
C THR A 111 17.31 -8.39 -13.15
N ALA A 112 17.26 -8.75 -11.86
CA ALA A 112 18.11 -8.16 -10.82
C ALA A 112 19.60 -8.45 -11.07
N ASN A 113 19.95 -9.65 -11.55
CA ASN A 113 21.34 -9.99 -11.90
C ASN A 113 21.88 -9.15 -13.07
N LEU A 114 21.03 -8.83 -14.05
CA LEU A 114 21.39 -8.00 -15.21
C LEU A 114 21.42 -6.51 -14.87
N PHE A 115 20.40 -6.03 -14.17
CA PHE A 115 20.22 -4.62 -13.85
C PHE A 115 21.07 -4.18 -12.65
N ARG A 116 21.45 -5.11 -11.76
CA ARG A 116 22.24 -4.85 -10.55
C ARG A 116 21.67 -3.70 -9.71
N PRO A 117 20.42 -3.81 -9.23
CA PRO A 117 19.85 -2.80 -8.35
C PRO A 117 20.63 -2.74 -7.04
N LYS A 118 20.74 -1.54 -6.46
CA LYS A 118 21.23 -1.37 -5.09
C LYS A 118 20.12 -1.57 -4.06
N LEU A 119 18.87 -1.40 -4.47
CA LEU A 119 17.68 -1.65 -3.65
C LEU A 119 16.58 -2.30 -4.47
N VAL A 120 15.93 -3.30 -3.87
CA VAL A 120 14.67 -3.88 -4.38
C VAL A 120 13.57 -3.54 -3.37
N ASP A 121 12.55 -2.83 -3.83
CA ASP A 121 11.42 -2.38 -3.03
C ASP A 121 10.26 -3.38 -3.16
N PHE A 122 9.85 -3.95 -2.03
CA PHE A 122 8.68 -4.80 -1.94
C PHE A 122 7.53 -4.07 -1.25
N LEU A 123 6.43 -3.95 -2.00
CA LEU A 123 5.10 -3.42 -1.67
C LEU A 123 4.85 -2.94 -0.22
N SER A 124 4.53 -1.66 -0.07
CA SER A 124 3.78 -1.16 1.10
C SER A 124 2.68 -0.18 0.68
N ARG A 125 1.42 -0.54 0.94
CA ARG A 125 0.27 0.38 0.92
C ARG A 125 -0.17 0.63 2.35
N GLY A 126 0.18 1.80 2.88
CA GLY A 126 -0.13 2.21 4.25
C GLY A 126 -1.10 3.40 4.33
N PRO A 127 -1.71 3.65 5.50
CA PRO A 127 -2.55 4.85 5.74
C PRO A 127 -1.71 6.14 5.76
N ARG A 128 -2.37 7.30 5.91
CA ARG A 128 -1.69 8.61 6.01
C ARG A 128 -0.82 8.67 7.27
N GLY A 129 0.46 8.99 7.09
CA GLY A 129 1.52 8.96 8.11
C GLY A 129 2.56 7.87 7.80
N GLY A 130 3.84 8.18 7.92
CA GLY A 130 4.93 7.24 7.62
C GLY A 130 5.69 6.79 8.86
N MET A 131 6.12 5.54 8.87
CA MET A 131 7.09 5.02 9.84
C MET A 131 8.17 4.28 9.06
N ILE A 132 9.43 4.55 9.37
CA ILE A 132 10.56 3.83 8.79
C ILE A 132 11.17 2.96 9.89
N PHE A 133 11.06 1.64 9.73
CA PHE A 133 11.73 0.67 10.60
C PHE A 133 13.05 0.27 9.96
N PHE A 134 14.10 0.19 10.76
CA PHE A 134 15.43 -0.20 10.29
C PHE A 134 16.15 -1.07 11.29
N ARG A 135 17.06 -1.92 10.80
CA ARG A 135 17.95 -2.72 11.64
C ARG A 135 19.07 -1.83 12.18
N LYS A 136 19.46 -2.05 13.44
CA LYS A 136 20.54 -1.30 14.10
C LYS A 136 21.94 -1.81 13.76
N TYR A 137 22.06 -3.02 13.23
CA TYR A 137 23.34 -3.52 12.78
C TYR A 137 23.67 -2.92 11.40
N PRO A 138 24.95 -2.64 11.10
CA PRO A 138 25.34 -2.08 9.82
C PRO A 138 25.03 -3.07 8.70
N VAL A 139 24.35 -2.58 7.66
CA VAL A 139 24.04 -3.34 6.45
C VAL A 139 24.89 -2.77 5.33
N LEU A 140 25.73 -3.61 4.70
CA LEU A 140 26.64 -3.18 3.63
C LEU A 140 27.59 -2.02 4.05
N GLY A 141 27.98 -1.98 5.32
CA GLY A 141 28.85 -0.92 5.87
C GLY A 141 28.14 0.41 6.17
N ILE A 142 26.82 0.48 5.97
CA ILE A 142 26.01 1.68 6.23
C ILE A 142 25.35 1.53 7.60
N ASP A 143 25.54 2.53 8.47
CA ASP A 143 24.72 2.69 9.67
C ASP A 143 23.35 3.28 9.28
N LEU A 144 22.37 2.39 9.16
CA LEU A 144 21.02 2.74 8.78
C LEU A 144 20.36 3.71 9.78
N GLU A 145 20.71 3.65 11.07
CA GLU A 145 20.10 4.54 12.06
C GLU A 145 20.50 5.99 11.81
N SER A 146 21.79 6.26 11.66
CA SER A 146 22.28 7.61 11.36
C SER A 146 21.84 8.07 9.96
N ALA A 147 21.99 7.22 8.94
CA ALA A 147 21.66 7.58 7.56
C ALA A 147 20.18 7.95 7.38
N ILE A 148 19.26 7.13 7.89
CA ILE A 148 17.82 7.38 7.76
C ILE A 148 17.40 8.60 8.58
N ASN A 149 17.88 8.74 9.82
CA ASN A 149 17.51 9.89 10.64
C ASN A 149 17.99 11.21 10.02
N ASN A 150 19.21 11.24 9.46
CA ASN A 150 19.76 12.42 8.80
C ASN A 150 19.05 12.74 7.48
N ALA A 151 18.63 11.72 6.72
CA ALA A 151 17.85 11.91 5.50
C ALA A 151 16.46 12.50 5.79
N VAL A 152 15.81 12.05 6.87
CA VAL A 152 14.54 12.61 7.33
C VAL A 152 14.72 14.05 7.80
N PHE A 153 15.68 14.31 8.71
CA PHE A 153 16.03 15.64 9.19
C PHE A 153 17.54 15.70 9.46
N PRO A 154 18.28 16.69 8.91
CA PRO A 154 17.82 17.89 8.20
C PRO A 154 17.66 17.73 6.68
N GLY A 155 17.75 16.50 6.14
CA GLY A 155 17.82 16.27 4.69
C GLY A 155 16.60 16.72 3.90
N LEU A 156 15.41 16.17 4.23
CA LEU A 156 14.20 16.36 3.43
C LEU A 156 13.05 17.04 4.17
N GLN A 157 13.01 16.97 5.49
CA GLN A 157 11.97 17.57 6.32
C GLN A 157 12.57 18.57 7.32
N GLY A 158 11.75 19.50 7.80
CA GLY A 158 12.06 20.44 8.88
C GLY A 158 11.43 20.01 10.20
N GLY A 159 10.62 20.89 10.81
CA GLY A 159 9.91 20.59 12.05
C GLY A 159 8.90 19.44 11.95
N PRO A 160 8.88 18.49 12.90
CA PRO A 160 7.96 17.35 12.88
C PRO A 160 6.52 17.72 13.24
N HIS A 161 5.56 16.97 12.71
CA HIS A 161 4.14 17.14 13.02
C HIS A 161 3.74 16.41 14.31
N ASN A 162 4.04 17.02 15.46
CA ASN A 162 3.81 16.46 16.80
C ASN A 162 2.37 16.00 17.06
N HIS A 163 1.38 16.72 16.54
CA HIS A 163 -0.04 16.36 16.63
C HIS A 163 -0.34 15.02 15.94
N THR A 164 0.25 14.79 14.76
CA THR A 164 0.12 13.52 14.01
C THR A 164 0.87 12.39 14.70
N ILE A 165 2.08 12.64 15.21
CA ILE A 165 2.87 11.66 15.98
C ILE A 165 2.12 11.19 17.23
N SER A 166 1.45 12.11 17.93
CA SER A 166 0.59 11.78 19.08
C SER A 166 -0.63 10.95 18.68
N GLY A 167 -1.28 11.27 17.56
CA GLY A 167 -2.34 10.44 16.98
C GLY A 167 -1.85 9.03 16.67
N LEU A 168 -0.69 8.91 16.02
CA LEU A 168 -0.05 7.63 15.72
C LEU A 168 0.25 6.82 16.99
N ALA A 169 0.74 7.47 18.05
CA ALA A 169 1.02 6.80 19.33
C ALA A 169 -0.24 6.22 19.99
N ILE A 170 -1.41 6.84 19.80
CA ILE A 170 -2.71 6.32 20.26
C ILE A 170 -3.15 5.15 19.37
N CYS A 171 -3.03 5.28 18.05
CA CYS A 171 -3.34 4.19 17.11
C CYS A 171 -2.50 2.94 17.39
N LEU A 172 -1.19 3.09 17.65
CA LEU A 172 -0.29 1.98 18.01
C LEU A 172 -0.66 1.34 19.36
N LYS A 173 -1.17 2.12 20.32
CA LYS A 173 -1.68 1.58 21.58
C LYS A 173 -2.92 0.71 21.32
N ASN A 174 -3.85 1.20 20.50
CA ASN A 174 -5.06 0.46 20.14
C ASN A 174 -4.74 -0.79 19.30
N ALA A 175 -3.73 -0.73 18.43
CA ALA A 175 -3.29 -1.88 17.63
C ALA A 175 -2.81 -3.07 18.48
N LYS A 176 -2.35 -2.83 19.71
CA LYS A 176 -1.94 -3.88 20.65
C LYS A 176 -3.13 -4.53 21.37
N SER A 177 -4.32 -3.94 21.32
CA SER A 177 -5.46 -4.44 22.06
C SER A 177 -5.96 -5.77 21.47
N PRO A 178 -6.44 -6.73 22.30
CA PRO A 178 -6.94 -7.99 21.79
C PRO A 178 -8.18 -7.81 20.90
N GLU A 179 -8.98 -6.77 21.15
CA GLU A 179 -10.14 -6.39 20.32
C GLU A 179 -9.70 -6.03 18.90
N TYR A 180 -8.56 -5.35 18.75
CA TYR A 180 -8.02 -5.00 17.43
C TYR A 180 -7.60 -6.26 16.67
N LYS A 181 -6.96 -7.22 17.33
CA LYS A 181 -6.60 -8.51 16.72
C LYS A 181 -7.83 -9.28 16.23
N THR A 182 -8.88 -9.32 17.05
CA THR A 182 -10.16 -9.94 16.67
C THR A 182 -10.79 -9.22 15.47
N CYS A 183 -10.75 -7.88 15.46
CA CYS A 183 -11.24 -7.09 14.33
C CYS A 183 -10.47 -7.40 13.04
N GLN A 184 -9.13 -7.48 13.09
CA GLN A 184 -8.32 -7.82 11.92
C GLN A 184 -8.61 -9.23 11.39
N ASN A 185 -8.82 -10.21 12.28
CA ASN A 185 -9.23 -11.55 11.87
C ASN A 185 -10.61 -11.52 11.16
N LYS A 186 -11.56 -10.72 11.66
CA LYS A 186 -12.85 -10.51 10.99
C LYS A 186 -12.71 -9.85 9.62
N VAL A 187 -11.81 -8.86 9.47
CA VAL A 187 -11.54 -8.24 8.16
C VAL A 187 -11.14 -9.29 7.13
N VAL A 188 -10.22 -10.19 7.47
CA VAL A 188 -9.78 -11.25 6.55
C VAL A 188 -10.90 -12.27 6.28
N SER A 189 -11.67 -12.66 7.30
CA SER A 189 -12.80 -13.59 7.14
C SER A 189 -13.88 -13.01 6.21
N ASN A 190 -14.25 -11.75 6.43
CA ASN A 190 -15.17 -11.01 5.60
C ASN A 190 -14.70 -10.89 4.15
N CYS A 191 -13.39 -10.68 3.93
CA CYS A 191 -12.82 -10.63 2.59
C CYS A 191 -12.92 -11.97 1.86
N ARG A 192 -12.71 -13.08 2.58
CA ARG A 192 -12.90 -14.43 2.03
C ARG A 192 -14.36 -14.69 1.69
N ALA A 193 -15.30 -14.31 2.54
CA ALA A 193 -16.73 -14.44 2.26
C ALA A 193 -17.13 -13.64 1.00
N LEU A 194 -16.64 -12.39 0.88
CA LEU A 194 -16.84 -11.55 -0.30
C LEU A 194 -16.26 -12.20 -1.56
N ALA A 195 -15.02 -12.71 -1.49
CA ALA A 195 -14.36 -13.36 -2.62
C ALA A 195 -15.10 -14.62 -3.08
N SER A 196 -15.48 -15.50 -2.14
CA SER A 196 -16.26 -16.71 -2.44
C SER A 196 -17.57 -16.38 -3.13
N ARG A 197 -18.31 -15.38 -2.64
CA ARG A 197 -19.57 -14.95 -3.25
C ARG A 197 -19.38 -14.39 -4.66
N LEU A 198 -18.34 -13.60 -4.89
CA LEU A 198 -18.02 -13.10 -6.23
C LEU A 198 -17.68 -14.23 -7.21
N MET A 199 -16.98 -15.28 -6.74
CA MET A 199 -16.68 -16.47 -7.55
C MET A 199 -17.96 -17.26 -7.88
N GLU A 200 -18.89 -17.42 -6.93
CA GLU A 200 -20.20 -18.04 -7.18
C GLU A 200 -21.03 -17.28 -8.23
N LEU A 201 -20.94 -15.95 -8.24
CA LEU A 201 -21.60 -15.09 -9.22
C LEU A 201 -20.90 -15.07 -10.60
N GLY A 202 -19.80 -15.83 -10.75
CA GLY A 202 -19.09 -16.00 -12.01
C GLY A 202 -18.03 -14.93 -12.31
N TYR A 203 -17.65 -14.11 -11.33
CA TYR A 203 -16.57 -13.13 -11.51
C TYR A 203 -15.20 -13.81 -11.38
N LYS A 204 -14.27 -13.42 -12.27
CA LYS A 204 -12.88 -13.89 -12.22
C LYS A 204 -12.07 -13.01 -11.27
N LEU A 205 -11.42 -13.62 -10.28
CA LEU A 205 -10.50 -12.94 -9.37
C LEU A 205 -9.06 -13.08 -9.87
N VAL A 206 -8.28 -11.99 -9.81
CA VAL A 206 -6.83 -12.05 -10.08
C VAL A 206 -6.17 -12.86 -8.97
N SER A 207 -5.33 -13.84 -9.34
CA SER A 207 -4.72 -14.89 -8.48
C SER A 207 -5.66 -16.01 -7.99
N GLY A 208 -6.95 -15.95 -8.32
CA GLY A 208 -7.91 -17.02 -8.01
C GLY A 208 -8.31 -17.15 -6.53
N GLY A 209 -7.88 -16.23 -5.67
CA GLY A 209 -8.20 -16.24 -4.25
C GLY A 209 -7.77 -14.97 -3.51
N ILE A 210 -7.80 -15.02 -2.17
CA ILE A 210 -7.39 -13.91 -1.32
C ILE A 210 -6.80 -14.36 0.02
N ASP A 211 -5.65 -13.76 0.36
CA ASP A 211 -4.97 -13.95 1.65
C ASP A 211 -4.98 -12.69 2.53
N ASN A 212 -5.53 -11.58 2.03
CA ASN A 212 -5.48 -10.28 2.69
C ASN A 212 -6.87 -9.63 2.75
N HIS A 213 -6.92 -8.30 2.68
CA HIS A 213 -8.12 -7.48 2.86
C HIS A 213 -8.64 -6.85 1.55
N LEU A 214 -8.05 -7.19 0.39
CA LEU A 214 -8.43 -6.63 -0.90
C LEU A 214 -8.46 -7.66 -2.02
N VAL A 215 -9.58 -7.67 -2.74
CA VAL A 215 -9.87 -8.52 -3.90
C VAL A 215 -9.74 -7.69 -5.16
N LEU A 216 -9.05 -8.21 -6.18
CA LEU A 216 -8.99 -7.60 -7.51
C LEU A 216 -9.83 -8.43 -8.49
N VAL A 217 -10.91 -7.83 -8.99
CA VAL A 217 -11.86 -8.46 -9.91
C VAL A 217 -11.50 -8.09 -11.36
N ASP A 218 -11.41 -9.10 -12.22
CA ASP A 218 -11.18 -8.95 -13.66
C ASP A 218 -12.53 -8.89 -14.40
N LEU A 219 -12.85 -7.75 -15.00
CA LEU A 219 -14.11 -7.51 -15.71
C LEU A 219 -14.00 -7.72 -17.23
N ARG A 220 -12.79 -7.98 -17.75
CA ARG A 220 -12.56 -8.22 -19.18
C ARG A 220 -13.38 -9.39 -19.76
N PRO A 221 -13.58 -10.53 -19.04
CA PRO A 221 -14.43 -11.61 -19.55
C PRO A 221 -15.88 -11.20 -19.78
N LEU A 222 -16.36 -10.17 -19.08
CA LEU A 222 -17.71 -9.62 -19.22
C LEU A 222 -17.78 -8.54 -20.32
N GLY A 223 -16.65 -8.13 -20.89
CA GLY A 223 -16.57 -7.06 -21.88
C GLY A 223 -16.82 -5.66 -21.29
N ILE A 224 -16.68 -5.50 -19.98
CA ILE A 224 -17.00 -4.26 -19.26
C ILE A 224 -15.71 -3.56 -18.83
N ASP A 225 -15.67 -2.22 -18.96
CA ASP A 225 -14.57 -1.38 -18.49
C ASP A 225 -14.76 -0.96 -17.02
N GLY A 226 -13.68 -1.08 -16.22
CA GLY A 226 -13.69 -0.76 -14.80
C GLY A 226 -14.00 0.71 -14.52
N ALA A 227 -13.58 1.62 -15.41
CA ALA A 227 -13.85 3.05 -15.23
C ALA A 227 -15.33 3.42 -15.38
N THR A 228 -16.10 2.64 -16.15
CA THR A 228 -17.54 2.89 -16.29
C THR A 228 -18.32 2.26 -15.14
N VAL A 229 -17.93 1.06 -14.73
CA VAL A 229 -18.55 0.39 -13.57
C VAL A 229 -18.33 1.18 -12.28
N GLU A 230 -17.12 1.72 -12.07
CA GLU A 230 -16.85 2.62 -10.95
C GLU A 230 -17.86 3.77 -10.90
N LYS A 231 -18.11 4.45 -12.02
CA LYS A 231 -19.06 5.58 -12.08
C LYS A 231 -20.50 5.16 -11.80
N ILE A 232 -20.95 4.03 -12.37
CA ILE A 232 -22.32 3.53 -12.17
C ILE A 232 -22.55 3.16 -10.72
N ILE A 233 -21.59 2.48 -10.12
CA ILE A 233 -21.70 2.01 -8.74
C ILE A 233 -21.51 3.16 -7.74
N ASP A 234 -20.72 4.18 -8.08
CA ASP A 234 -20.60 5.42 -7.29
C ASP A 234 -21.93 6.21 -7.26
N MET A 235 -22.71 6.22 -8.37
CA MET A 235 -24.08 6.76 -8.35
C MET A 235 -25.02 5.99 -7.42
N ALA A 236 -24.75 4.70 -7.19
CA ALA A 236 -25.46 3.88 -6.21
C ALA A 236 -24.90 4.02 -4.78
N SER A 237 -24.06 5.04 -4.51
CA SER A 237 -23.43 5.32 -3.22
C SER A 237 -22.45 4.25 -2.72
N ILE A 238 -21.88 3.47 -3.64
CA ILE A 238 -20.82 2.49 -3.32
C ILE A 238 -19.53 2.98 -3.96
N THR A 239 -18.57 3.38 -3.13
CA THR A 239 -17.27 3.88 -3.61
C THR A 239 -16.32 2.72 -3.88
N LEU A 240 -15.87 2.60 -5.13
CA LEU A 240 -14.91 1.60 -5.59
C LEU A 240 -13.68 2.27 -6.19
N ASN A 241 -12.63 1.49 -6.41
CA ASN A 241 -11.41 1.97 -7.07
C ASN A 241 -11.13 1.13 -8.32
N LYS A 242 -11.10 1.77 -9.50
CA LYS A 242 -10.64 1.14 -10.73
C LYS A 242 -9.14 0.83 -10.64
N ASN A 243 -8.75 -0.37 -11.04
CA ASN A 243 -7.35 -0.79 -10.97
C ASN A 243 -7.00 -1.63 -12.20
N SER A 244 -5.79 -1.44 -12.72
CA SER A 244 -5.30 -2.24 -13.84
C SER A 244 -5.19 -3.72 -13.45
N VAL A 245 -5.46 -4.60 -14.41
CA VAL A 245 -5.30 -6.05 -14.28
C VAL A 245 -4.20 -6.55 -15.23
N PRO A 246 -3.52 -7.67 -14.90
CA PRO A 246 -2.52 -8.26 -15.79
C PRO A 246 -3.09 -8.52 -17.19
N GLY A 247 -2.40 -8.02 -18.21
CA GLY A 247 -2.82 -8.08 -19.62
C GLY A 247 -3.68 -6.89 -20.12
N ASP A 248 -3.87 -5.83 -19.32
CA ASP A 248 -4.44 -4.58 -19.81
C ASP A 248 -3.51 -3.88 -20.82
N LYS A 249 -4.05 -3.49 -21.97
CA LYS A 249 -3.27 -2.79 -23.03
C LYS A 249 -2.92 -1.35 -22.67
N SER A 250 -3.66 -0.74 -21.73
CA SER A 250 -3.48 0.66 -21.34
C SER A 250 -3.83 0.86 -19.88
N ALA A 251 -2.94 1.51 -19.13
CA ALA A 251 -3.19 1.90 -17.73
C ALA A 251 -4.29 2.98 -17.59
N LEU A 252 -4.72 3.62 -18.69
CA LEU A 252 -5.79 4.63 -18.68
C LEU A 252 -7.20 4.02 -18.76
N MET A 253 -7.32 2.78 -19.25
CA MET A 253 -8.59 2.05 -19.38
C MET A 253 -8.47 0.72 -18.63
N PRO A 254 -8.52 0.75 -17.27
CA PRO A 254 -8.33 -0.43 -16.45
C PRO A 254 -9.52 -1.40 -16.56
N GLY A 255 -9.22 -2.65 -16.90
CA GLY A 255 -10.21 -3.72 -17.03
C GLY A 255 -10.65 -4.34 -15.71
N GLY A 256 -10.27 -3.76 -14.56
CA GLY A 256 -10.58 -4.34 -13.25
C GLY A 256 -10.96 -3.33 -12.18
N ILE A 257 -11.49 -3.89 -11.09
CA ILE A 257 -11.91 -3.16 -9.91
C ILE A 257 -11.28 -3.80 -8.68
N LEU A 258 -10.67 -2.95 -7.86
CA LEU A 258 -10.18 -3.32 -6.55
C LEU A 258 -11.28 -3.10 -5.51
N ILE A 259 -11.71 -4.19 -4.88
CA ILE A 259 -12.72 -4.19 -3.82
C ILE A 259 -12.03 -4.62 -2.54
N GLY A 260 -11.93 -3.72 -1.57
CA GLY A 260 -11.48 -4.06 -0.23
C GLY A 260 -12.65 -4.49 0.64
N SER A 261 -12.49 -5.54 1.45
CA SER A 261 -13.29 -5.65 2.68
C SER A 261 -12.80 -4.57 3.63
N SER A 262 -13.28 -3.35 3.39
CA SER A 262 -12.69 -2.17 4.01
C SER A 262 -12.66 -2.36 5.52
N PRO A 263 -11.50 -2.16 6.19
CA PRO A 263 -11.48 -2.02 7.63
C PRO A 263 -12.57 -1.06 8.09
N ALA A 264 -12.91 -0.03 7.29
CA ALA A 264 -13.99 0.90 7.60
C ALA A 264 -15.37 0.23 7.76
N MET A 265 -15.74 -0.75 6.92
CA MET A 265 -17.04 -1.43 7.05
C MET A 265 -17.04 -2.44 8.20
N THR A 266 -15.94 -3.17 8.39
CA THR A 266 -15.79 -4.08 9.53
C THR A 266 -15.73 -3.33 10.87
N PHE A 267 -15.11 -2.15 10.92
CA PHE A 267 -15.16 -1.26 12.09
C PHE A 267 -16.57 -0.70 12.35
N ARG A 268 -17.44 -0.64 11.33
CA ARG A 268 -18.86 -0.28 11.48
C ARG A 268 -19.74 -1.47 11.89
N GLY A 269 -19.17 -2.67 12.04
CA GLY A 269 -19.86 -3.86 12.53
C GLY A 269 -20.33 -4.84 11.47
N PHE A 270 -19.94 -4.67 10.20
CA PHE A 270 -20.31 -5.61 9.13
C PHE A 270 -19.66 -6.99 9.36
N GLY A 271 -20.47 -8.04 9.32
CA GLY A 271 -20.07 -9.44 9.32
C GLY A 271 -20.13 -10.05 7.91
N GLU A 272 -20.03 -11.38 7.85
CA GLU A 272 -19.89 -12.12 6.60
C GLU A 272 -21.16 -12.02 5.74
N ASP A 273 -22.35 -12.12 6.35
CA ASP A 273 -23.64 -12.04 5.65
C ASP A 273 -23.87 -10.67 4.98
N GLU A 274 -23.45 -9.58 5.64
CA GLU A 274 -23.51 -8.26 5.03
C GLU A 274 -22.55 -8.14 3.84
N PHE A 275 -21.36 -8.76 3.91
CA PHE A 275 -20.41 -8.77 2.78
C PHE A 275 -20.91 -9.60 1.59
N VAL A 276 -21.65 -10.68 1.84
CA VAL A 276 -22.37 -11.42 0.78
C VAL A 276 -23.41 -10.51 0.11
N SER A 277 -24.18 -9.77 0.92
CA SER A 277 -25.15 -8.79 0.39
C SER A 277 -24.47 -7.69 -0.44
N VAL A 278 -23.29 -7.22 -0.01
CA VAL A 278 -22.49 -6.23 -0.76
C VAL A 278 -22.04 -6.78 -2.11
N ALA A 279 -21.62 -8.04 -2.20
CA ALA A 279 -21.33 -8.68 -3.48
C ALA A 279 -22.57 -8.74 -4.40
N ASP A 280 -23.75 -9.01 -3.85
CA ASP A 280 -25.00 -9.03 -4.61
C ASP A 280 -25.42 -7.62 -5.09
N PHE A 281 -25.17 -6.56 -4.29
CA PHE A 281 -25.34 -5.17 -4.74
C PHE A 281 -24.37 -4.81 -5.86
N TYR A 282 -23.10 -5.22 -5.73
CA TYR A 282 -22.09 -5.02 -6.78
C TYR A 282 -22.49 -5.70 -8.09
N SER A 283 -22.96 -6.94 -8.02
CA SER A 283 -23.38 -7.70 -9.20
C SER A 283 -24.60 -7.07 -9.89
N ARG A 284 -25.57 -6.57 -9.12
CA ARG A 284 -26.70 -5.80 -9.68
C ARG A 284 -26.24 -4.51 -10.39
N GLY A 285 -25.27 -3.80 -9.81
CA GLY A 285 -24.64 -2.64 -10.45
C GLY A 285 -24.00 -2.99 -11.80
N CYS A 286 -23.29 -4.11 -11.86
CA CYS A 286 -22.69 -4.62 -13.09
C CYS A 286 -23.73 -5.10 -14.12
N ALA A 287 -24.82 -5.73 -13.69
CA ALA A 287 -25.89 -6.21 -14.58
C ALA A 287 -26.70 -5.07 -15.22
N ASN A 288 -26.80 -3.92 -14.55
CA ASN A 288 -27.43 -2.73 -15.12
C ASN A 288 -26.62 -2.12 -16.28
N TYR A 289 -25.32 -2.38 -16.34
CA TYR A 289 -24.47 -1.98 -17.48
C TYR A 289 -24.78 -2.79 -18.74
N THR A 290 -25.06 -4.08 -18.62
CA THR A 290 -25.35 -4.96 -19.77
C THR A 290 -26.76 -4.79 -20.34
N ARG A 291 -27.64 -4.05 -19.65
CA ARG A 291 -29.03 -3.79 -20.08
C ARG A 291 -29.26 -2.41 -20.70
N SER A 292 -28.24 -1.56 -20.75
CA SER A 292 -28.24 -0.23 -21.38
C SER A 292 -27.42 -0.23 -22.65
#